data_AF-K5ZYV2-F1
#
_entry.id   AF-K5ZYV2-F1
#
_cell.length_a   1.000
_cell.length_b   1.000
_cell.length_c   1.000
_cell.angle_alpha   90.00
_cell.angle_beta   90.00
_cell.angle_gamma   90.00
#
_symmetry.space_group_name_H-M   'P 1'
#
loop_
_entity.id
_entity.type
_entity.pdbx_description
1 polymer ?
#
loop_
_entity_poly.entity_id
_entity_poly.type
_entity_poly.pdbx_seq_one_letter_code
_entity_poly.pdbx_strand_id
1 'polypeptide(L)' 'MEYLDEDVSALPMRDILNLLERYHFIDSADEWGYIRELRNEIAHDYPLMENDIVPVLNELISKVSILKSIYKRMKATV' A
#
# COMPACT_ATOMS: atom_id res chain seq x y z
N MET A 1 -10.15 26.59 12.80
CA MET A 1 -9.39 25.47 12.22
C MET A 1 -10.42 24.65 11.47
N GLU A 2 -10.57 24.94 10.19
CA GLU A 2 -11.58 24.33 9.33
C GLU A 2 -11.11 22.89 9.06
N TYR A 3 -11.71 21.92 9.73
CA TYR A 3 -11.50 20.52 9.40
C TYR A 3 -12.15 20.32 8.02
N LEU A 4 -11.32 20.21 6.99
CA LEU A 4 -11.72 19.75 5.67
C LEU A 4 -12.18 18.30 5.84
N ASP A 5 -13.46 18.12 6.10
CA ASP A 5 -14.16 16.85 5.95
C ASP A 5 -14.30 16.61 4.43
N GLU A 6 -13.16 16.39 3.78
CA GLU A 6 -13.12 16.03 2.37
C GLU A 6 -13.81 14.68 2.24
N ASP A 7 -14.90 14.66 1.47
CA ASP A 7 -15.57 13.42 1.11
C ASP A 7 -14.66 12.61 0.18
N VAL A 8 -13.84 11.77 0.79
CA VAL A 8 -12.91 10.87 0.09
C VAL A 8 -13.59 9.60 -0.44
N SER A 9 -14.89 9.41 -0.17
CA SER A 9 -15.60 8.17 -0.53
C SER A 9 -15.74 7.95 -2.04
N ALA A 10 -15.71 9.05 -2.82
CA ALA A 10 -15.75 9.03 -4.27
C ALA A 10 -14.36 9.04 -4.93
N LEU A 11 -13.27 9.18 -4.16
CA LEU A 11 -11.93 9.30 -4.73
C LEU A 11 -11.38 7.96 -5.22
N PRO A 12 -10.75 7.93 -6.41
CA PRO A 12 -9.91 6.82 -6.80
C PRO A 12 -8.85 6.50 -5.73
N MET A 13 -8.54 5.22 -5.55
CA MET A 13 -7.52 4.78 -4.59
C MET A 13 -6.17 5.49 -4.79
N ARG A 14 -5.79 5.80 -6.04
CA ARG A 14 -4.55 6.52 -6.35
C ARG A 14 -4.54 7.93 -5.76
N ASP A 15 -5.68 8.60 -5.73
CA ASP A 15 -5.81 9.95 -5.18
C ASP A 15 -5.76 9.94 -3.65
N ILE A 16 -6.35 8.93 -3.01
CA ILE A 16 -6.20 8.71 -1.56
C ILE A 16 -4.72 8.48 -1.21
N LEU A 17 -4.00 7.66 -1.99
CA LEU A 17 -2.57 7.43 -1.78
C LEU A 17 -1.74 8.71 -2.00
N ASN A 18 -2.04 9.50 -3.02
CA ASN A 18 -1.41 10.80 -3.26
C ASN A 18 -1.60 11.75 -2.06
N LEU A 19 -2.80 11.79 -1.48
CA LEU A 19 -3.07 12.58 -0.28
C LEU A 19 -2.24 12.07 0.91
N LEU A 20 -2.23 10.76 1.16
CA LEU A 20 -1.43 10.17 2.24
C LEU A 20 0.06 10.44 2.10
N GLU A 21 0.58 10.46 0.87
CA GLU A 21 1.97 10.82 0.57
C GLU A 21 2.23 12.30 0.83
N ARG A 22 1.34 13.18 0.35
CA ARG A 22 1.41 14.63 0.58
C ARG A 22 1.39 14.98 2.07
N TYR A 23 0.65 14.23 2.89
CA TYR A 23 0.59 14.39 4.34
C TYR A 23 1.65 13.58 5.11
N HIS A 24 2.61 12.95 4.41
CA HIS A 24 3.71 12.18 5.00
C HIS A 24 3.30 10.98 5.87
N PHE A 25 2.09 10.43 5.66
CA PHE A 25 1.68 9.16 6.26
C PHE A 25 2.33 7.97 5.57
N ILE A 26 2.51 8.07 4.26
CA ILE A 26 3.28 7.12 3.43
C ILE A 26 4.44 7.84 2.76
N ASP A 27 5.50 7.09 2.46
CA ASP A 27 6.71 7.64 1.83
C ASP A 27 6.58 7.72 0.30
N SER A 28 5.78 6.84 -0.30
CA SER A 28 5.49 6.83 -1.75
C SER A 28 4.17 6.13 -2.04
N ALA A 29 3.30 6.78 -2.81
CA ALA A 29 2.07 6.18 -3.30
C ALA A 29 2.33 5.10 -4.37
N ASP A 30 3.40 5.26 -5.17
CA ASP A 30 3.80 4.26 -6.17
C ASP A 30 4.31 2.98 -5.50
N GLU A 31 5.09 3.07 -4.41
CA GLU A 31 5.50 1.89 -3.66
C GLU A 31 4.31 1.14 -3.06
N TRP A 32 3.28 1.87 -2.62
CA TRP A 32 2.03 1.27 -2.15
C TRP A 32 1.29 0.55 -3.29
N GLY A 33 1.25 1.16 -4.47
CA GLY A 33 0.71 0.55 -5.68
C GLY A 33 1.42 -0.75 -6.03
N TYR A 34 2.75 -0.75 -5.98
CA TYR A 34 3.58 -1.92 -6.25
C TYR A 34 3.35 -3.07 -5.25
N ILE A 35 3.25 -2.78 -3.95
CA ILE A 35 2.92 -3.79 -2.94
C ILE A 35 1.56 -4.44 -3.23
N ARG A 36 0.60 -3.67 -3.74
CA ARG A 36 -0.72 -4.18 -4.12
C ARG A 36 -0.64 -5.09 -5.35
N GLU A 37 0.22 -4.77 -6.31
CA GLU A 37 0.48 -5.63 -7.48
C GLU A 37 1.05 -6.98 -7.06
N LEU A 38 2.10 -6.99 -6.22
CA LEU A 38 2.67 -8.21 -5.64
C LEU A 38 1.60 -9.05 -4.93
N ARG A 39 0.75 -8.40 -4.12
CA ARG A 39 -0.37 -9.09 -3.43
C ARG A 39 -1.36 -9.69 -4.42
N ASN A 40 -1.70 -8.97 -5.49
CA ASN A 40 -2.66 -9.44 -6.50
C ASN A 40 -2.12 -10.63 -7.29
N GLU A 41 -0.82 -10.64 -7.58
CA GLU A 41 -0.14 -11.75 -8.23
C GLU A 41 -0.18 -13.03 -7.37
N ILE A 42 0.05 -12.92 -6.06
CA ILE A 42 -0.07 -14.04 -5.12
C ILE A 42 -1.53 -14.49 -4.91
N ALA A 43 -2.48 -13.56 -4.94
CA ALA A 43 -3.90 -13.86 -4.76
C ALA A 43 -4.58 -14.42 -6.01
N HIS A 44 -3.85 -14.55 -7.12
CA HIS A 44 -4.41 -15.00 -8.38
C HIS A 44 -4.60 -16.52 -8.41
N ASP A 45 -5.82 -16.99 -8.71
CA ASP A 45 -6.16 -18.42 -8.80
C ASP A 45 -5.67 -19.12 -10.09
N TYR A 46 -4.84 -18.48 -10.92
CA TYR A 46 -4.29 -19.16 -12.11
C TYR A 46 -3.16 -20.11 -11.69
N PRO A 47 -2.93 -21.20 -12.43
CA PRO A 47 -1.82 -22.11 -12.16
C PRO A 47 -0.48 -21.41 -12.46
N LEU A 48 0.05 -20.70 -11.46
CA LEU A 48 1.39 -20.16 -11.44
C LEU A 48 2.38 -21.30 -11.10
N MET A 49 3.54 -21.35 -11.77
CA MET A 49 4.57 -22.31 -11.36
C MET A 49 5.20 -21.84 -10.05
N GLU A 50 5.63 -22.78 -9.20
CA GLU A 50 6.31 -22.43 -7.93
C GLU A 50 7.50 -21.49 -8.15
N ASN A 51 8.20 -21.63 -9.28
CA ASN A 51 9.33 -20.78 -9.67
C ASN A 51 8.94 -19.32 -9.91
N ASP A 52 7.68 -19.03 -10.22
CA ASP A 52 7.17 -17.67 -10.44
C ASP A 52 6.68 -17.04 -9.12
N ILE A 53 6.15 -17.86 -8.20
CA ILE A 53 5.57 -17.39 -6.93
C ILE A 53 6.65 -17.05 -5.89
N VAL A 54 7.71 -17.87 -5.79
CA VAL A 54 8.74 -17.72 -4.75
C VAL A 54 9.42 -16.34 -4.80
N PRO A 55 9.84 -15.80 -5.96
CA PRO A 55 10.40 -14.44 -6.05
C PRO A 55 9.42 -13.37 -5.56
N VAL A 56 8.16 -13.42 -6.01
CA VAL A 56 7.11 -12.46 -5.64
C VAL A 56 6.84 -12.50 -4.14
N LEU A 57 6.80 -13.69 -3.54
CA LEU A 57 6.59 -13.87 -2.11
C LEU A 57 7.77 -13.30 -1.29
N ASN A 58 9.00 -13.60 -1.70
CA ASN A 58 10.20 -13.06 -1.04
C ASN A 58 10.21 -11.52 -1.10
N GLU A 59 9.84 -10.97 -2.25
CA GLU A 59 9.74 -9.53 -2.42
C GLU A 59 8.64 -8.93 -1.55
N LEU A 60 7.45 -9.52 -1.53
CA LEU A 60 6.34 -9.08 -0.67
C LEU A 60 6.73 -9.12 0.82
N ILE A 61 7.45 -10.17 1.26
CA ILE A 61 7.97 -10.28 2.63
C ILE A 61 8.93 -9.12 2.93
N SER A 62 9.80 -8.73 1.99
CA SER A 62 10.72 -7.60 2.17
C SER A 62 9.96 -6.28 2.40
N LYS A 63 8.79 -6.12 1.77
CA LYS A 63 7.94 -4.93 1.87
C LYS A 63 7.11 -4.84 3.15
N VAL A 64 7.02 -5.90 3.95
CA VAL A 64 6.30 -5.89 5.25
C VAL A 64 6.85 -4.82 6.20
N SER A 65 8.14 -4.51 6.11
CA SER A 65 8.78 -3.46 6.92
C SER A 65 8.16 -2.07 6.67
N ILE A 66 7.87 -1.73 5.41
CA ILE A 66 7.23 -0.47 5.01
C ILE A 66 5.81 -0.40 5.56
N LEU A 67 5.03 -1.48 5.41
CA LEU A 67 3.65 -1.54 5.94
C LEU A 67 3.63 -1.34 7.46
N LYS A 68 4.58 -1.95 8.19
CA LYS A 68 4.73 -1.74 9.63
C LYS A 68 5.07 -0.29 9.97
N SER A 69 5.92 0.37 9.19
CA SER A 69 6.28 1.77 9.39
C SER A 69 5.10 2.70 9.17
N ILE A 70 4.32 2.49 8.11
CA ILE A 70 3.08 3.25 7.84
C ILE A 70 2.11 3.10 9.02
N TYR A 71 1.85 1.87 9.47
CA TYR A 71 0.98 1.62 10.61
C TYR A 71 1.45 2.34 11.89
N LYS A 72 2.76 2.30 12.17
CA LYS A 72 3.35 2.99 13.32
C LYS A 72 3.16 4.51 13.23
N ARG A 73 3.34 5.11 12.04
CA ARG A 73 3.10 6.54 11.82
C ARG A 73 1.65 6.91 12.10
N MET A 74 0.71 6.19 11.48
CA MET A 74 -0.72 6.45 11.67
C MET A 74 -1.16 6.28 13.12
N LYS A 75 -0.67 5.24 13.81
CA LYS A 75 -0.95 5.00 15.23
C LYS A 75 -0.41 6.11 16.14
N ALA A 76 0.69 6.75 15.78
CA ALA A 76 1.25 7.85 16.59
C ALA A 76 0.47 9.17 16.43
N THR A 77 -0.40 9.27 15.42
CA THR A 77 -1.21 10.47 15.14
C THR A 77 -2.59 10.44 15.81
N VAL A 78 -3.03 9.28 16.30
CA VAL A 78 -4.30 9.06 17.02
C VAL A 78 -4.03 8.92 18.52
#